data_AF-A0A2I0JG63-F1
#
_entry.id   AF-A0A2I0JG63-F1
#
_cell.length_a   1.000
_cell.length_b   1.000
_cell.length_c   1.000
_cell.angle_alpha   90.00
_cell.angle_beta   90.00
_cell.angle_gamma   90.00
#
_symmetry.space_group_name_H-M   'P 1'
#
loop_
_entity.id
_entity.type
_entity.pdbx_description
1 polymer ?
#
loop_
_entity_poly.entity_id
_entity_poly.type
_entity_poly.pdbx_seq_one_letter_code
_entity_poly.pdbx_strand_id
1 'polypeptide(L)'
;MNEKALVTKDLNAKHTKILEGLLKLPENRECADCRNKAPRWASVNLGAFICMQCSGIHRSLGVHISKVRSTTLDTWLPEQVAFMQCMGNKKSNDYWEAELPVDYDRSMIERFIRAK
;
A
#
# COMPACT_ATOMS: atom_id res chain seq x y z
N MET A 1 -18.91 -10.51 -10.80
CA MET A 1 -18.32 -10.02 -12.07
C MET A 1 -16.88 -9.64 -11.80
N ASN A 2 -15.94 -9.91 -12.72
CA ASN A 2 -14.55 -9.49 -12.56
C ASN A 2 -14.42 -8.01 -12.95
N GLU A 3 -14.61 -7.10 -11.99
CA GLU A 3 -14.58 -5.64 -12.20
C GLU A 3 -13.28 -5.16 -12.89
N LYS A 4 -12.17 -5.89 -12.69
CA LYS A 4 -10.90 -5.57 -13.36
C LYS A 4 -10.97 -5.72 -14.87
N ALA A 5 -11.82 -6.59 -15.40
CA ALA A 5 -11.99 -6.77 -16.84
C ALA A 5 -12.61 -5.53 -17.53
N LEU A 6 -13.22 -4.63 -16.75
CA LEU A 6 -13.79 -3.37 -17.25
C LEU A 6 -12.75 -2.25 -17.36
N VAL A 7 -11.55 -2.44 -16.78
CA VAL A 7 -10.47 -1.44 -16.85
C VAL A 7 -9.79 -1.52 -18.22
N THR A 8 -10.01 -0.51 -19.05
CA THR A 8 -9.40 -0.43 -20.38
C THR A 8 -7.89 -0.22 -20.30
N LYS A 9 -7.18 -0.52 -21.39
CA LYS A 9 -5.71 -0.32 -21.49
C LYS A 9 -5.31 1.15 -21.23
N ASP A 10 -6.07 2.10 -21.77
CA ASP A 10 -5.80 3.53 -21.60
C ASP A 10 -6.03 3.98 -20.16
N LEU A 11 -7.09 3.45 -19.52
CA LEU A 11 -7.35 3.74 -18.11
C LEU A 11 -6.27 3.15 -17.21
N ASN A 12 -5.81 1.94 -17.50
CA ASN A 12 -4.70 1.32 -16.78
C ASN A 12 -3.41 2.14 -16.91
N ALA A 13 -3.09 2.64 -18.11
CA ALA A 13 -1.93 3.51 -18.31
C ALA A 13 -2.03 4.84 -17.53
N LYS A 14 -3.23 5.42 -17.43
CA LYS A 14 -3.48 6.59 -16.57
C LYS A 14 -3.26 6.26 -15.09
N HIS A 15 -3.77 5.13 -14.62
CA HIS A 15 -3.57 4.66 -13.24
C HIS A 15 -2.08 4.49 -12.91
N THR A 16 -1.30 3.85 -13.79
CA THR A 16 0.15 3.69 -13.60
C THR A 16 0.85 5.04 -13.41
N LYS A 17 0.55 6.04 -14.26
CA LYS A 17 1.13 7.40 -14.13
C LYS A 17 0.75 8.08 -12.81
N ILE A 18 -0.48 7.91 -12.34
CA ILE A 18 -0.91 8.45 -11.05
C ILE A 18 -0.12 7.80 -9.90
N LEU A 19 -0.03 6.47 -9.90
CA LEU A 19 0.70 5.72 -8.87
C LEU A 19 2.20 6.08 -8.86
N GLU A 20 2.81 6.25 -10.02
CA GLU A 20 4.19 6.75 -10.15
C GLU A 20 4.35 8.16 -9.55
N GLY A 21 3.35 9.03 -9.73
CA GLY A 21 3.30 10.34 -9.09
C GLY A 21 3.22 10.25 -7.58
N LEU A 22 2.33 9.40 -7.05
CA LEU A 22 2.17 9.19 -5.60
C LEU A 22 3.45 8.66 -4.94
N LEU A 23 4.16 7.73 -5.58
CA LEU A 23 5.42 7.18 -5.07
C LEU A 23 6.57 8.20 -5.03
N LYS A 24 6.43 9.36 -5.68
CA LYS A 24 7.41 10.47 -5.60
C LYS A 24 7.19 11.37 -4.39
N LEU A 25 6.02 11.30 -3.75
CA LEU A 25 5.73 12.06 -2.53
C LEU A 25 6.63 11.60 -1.37
N PRO A 26 7.20 12.50 -0.56
CA PRO A 26 8.18 12.16 0.47
C PRO A 26 7.74 11.01 1.39
N GLU A 27 6.50 11.03 1.84
CA GLU A 27 5.92 10.03 2.74
C GLU A 27 5.81 8.63 2.11
N ASN A 28 5.70 8.55 0.78
CA ASN A 28 5.52 7.29 0.04
C ASN A 28 6.85 6.73 -0.50
N ARG A 29 7.97 7.43 -0.30
CA ARG A 29 9.30 6.96 -0.74
C ARG A 29 9.86 5.84 0.12
N GLU A 30 9.27 5.60 1.28
CA GLU A 30 9.63 4.56 2.22
C GLU A 30 8.44 3.66 2.48
N CYS A 31 8.70 2.37 2.68
CA CYS A 31 7.70 1.39 3.07
C CYS A 31 6.98 1.85 4.34
N ALA A 32 5.65 1.78 4.33
CA ALA A 32 4.82 2.17 5.47
C ALA A 32 5.20 1.43 6.77
N ASP A 33 5.69 0.19 6.67
CA ASP A 33 5.96 -0.65 7.84
C ASP A 33 7.44 -0.66 8.24
N CYS A 34 8.32 -1.08 7.32
CA CYS A 34 9.75 -1.29 7.60
C CYS A 34 10.67 -0.13 7.18
N ARG A 35 10.13 0.95 6.60
CA ARG A 35 10.87 2.13 6.14
C ARG A 35 11.92 1.87 5.03
N ASN A 36 11.99 0.67 4.47
CA ASN A 36 12.80 0.41 3.27
C ASN A 36 12.37 1.30 2.11
N LYS A 37 13.35 1.84 1.39
CA LYS A 37 13.13 2.78 0.30
C LYS A 37 12.45 2.15 -0.91
N ALA A 38 11.81 2.99 -1.72
CA ALA A 38 11.21 2.67 -3.01
C ALA A 38 10.20 1.50 -2.96
N PRO A 39 9.13 1.60 -2.16
CA PRO A 39 8.06 0.60 -2.20
C PRO A 39 7.44 0.51 -3.62
N ARG A 40 7.10 -0.72 -4.03
CA ARG A 40 6.49 -1.05 -5.34
C ARG A 40 5.22 -1.89 -5.21
N TRP A 41 4.76 -2.06 -3.97
CA TRP A 41 3.54 -2.76 -3.62
C TRP A 41 2.69 -1.84 -2.77
N ALA A 42 1.41 -2.18 -2.64
CA ALA A 42 0.48 -1.45 -1.79
C ALA A 42 -0.56 -2.38 -1.19
N SER A 43 -1.03 -2.03 0.00
CA SER A 43 -2.32 -2.50 0.51
C SER A 43 -3.39 -1.50 0.12
N VAL A 44 -4.24 -1.87 -0.85
CA VAL A 44 -5.15 -0.91 -1.50
C VAL A 44 -6.36 -0.55 -0.65
N ASN A 45 -6.67 -1.34 0.38
CA ASN A 45 -7.74 -1.03 1.34
C ASN A 45 -7.22 -0.35 2.61
N LEU A 46 -5.92 -0.48 2.92
CA LEU A 46 -5.29 0.20 4.06
C LEU A 46 -4.66 1.55 3.68
N GLY A 47 -4.50 1.81 2.38
CA GLY A 47 -4.02 3.09 1.87
C GLY A 47 -2.50 3.26 1.95
N ALA A 48 -1.75 2.16 2.00
CA ALA A 48 -0.32 2.14 2.28
C ALA A 48 0.51 1.54 1.13
N PHE A 49 1.58 2.22 0.74
CA PHE A 49 2.67 1.69 -0.08
C PHE A 49 3.69 0.94 0.79
N ILE A 50 3.98 -0.29 0.39
CA ILE A 50 4.80 -1.25 1.12
C ILE A 50 5.86 -1.88 0.21
N CYS A 51 6.95 -2.37 0.80
CA CYS A 51 7.99 -3.07 0.06
C CYS A 51 7.56 -4.50 -0.29
N MET A 52 8.34 -5.19 -1.13
CA MET A 52 8.06 -6.57 -1.53
C MET A 52 7.97 -7.53 -0.34
N GLN A 53 8.87 -7.39 0.64
CA GLN A 53 8.90 -8.25 1.82
C GLN A 53 7.64 -8.07 2.69
N CYS A 54 7.30 -6.82 3.05
CA CYS A 54 6.08 -6.51 3.80
C CYS A 54 4.82 -6.93 3.03
N SER A 55 4.82 -6.84 1.69
CA SER A 55 3.71 -7.32 0.88
C SER A 55 3.45 -8.82 1.04
N GLY A 56 4.51 -9.63 1.26
CA GLY A 56 4.38 -11.06 1.56
C GLY A 56 3.68 -11.31 2.90
N ILE A 57 4.03 -10.52 3.92
CA ILE A 57 3.42 -10.60 5.24
C ILE A 57 1.95 -10.16 5.17
N HIS A 58 1.64 -9.04 4.50
CA HIS A 58 0.26 -8.61 4.30
C HIS A 58 -0.60 -9.66 3.58
N ARG A 59 -0.03 -10.44 2.64
CA ARG A 59 -0.75 -11.55 2.00
C ARG A 59 -1.10 -12.66 2.99
N SER A 60 -0.23 -12.96 3.96
CA SER A 60 -0.48 -13.99 4.97
C SER A 60 -1.55 -13.58 6.00
N LEU A 61 -1.89 -12.30 6.10
CA LEU A 61 -3.05 -11.82 6.88
C LEU A 61 -4.39 -12.22 6.24
N GLY A 62 -4.41 -12.42 4.92
CA GLY A 62 -5.63 -12.71 4.16
C GLY A 62 -6.37 -11.47 3.64
N VAL A 63 -7.16 -11.66 2.58
CA VAL A 63 -7.80 -10.58 1.79
C VAL A 63 -8.90 -9.80 2.52
N HIS A 64 -9.39 -10.34 3.63
CA HIS A 64 -10.34 -9.66 4.51
C HIS A 64 -9.65 -8.59 5.36
N ILE A 65 -8.33 -8.67 5.54
CA ILE A 65 -7.51 -7.69 6.27
C ILE A 65 -6.75 -6.80 5.29
N SER A 66 -5.96 -7.38 4.38
CA SER A 66 -5.11 -6.63 3.46
C SER A 66 -5.23 -7.12 2.02
N LYS A 67 -5.52 -6.20 1.11
CA LYS A 67 -5.65 -6.44 -0.34
C LYS A 67 -4.41 -5.92 -1.04
N VAL A 68 -3.44 -6.80 -1.25
CA VAL A 68 -2.14 -6.45 -1.82
C VAL A 68 -2.19 -6.33 -3.35
N ARG A 69 -1.59 -5.27 -3.89
CA ARG A 69 -1.38 -5.04 -5.35
C ARG A 69 0.02 -4.51 -5.63
N SER A 70 0.61 -4.92 -6.74
CA SER A 70 1.81 -4.31 -7.31
C SER A 70 1.43 -2.99 -7.98
N THR A 71 2.26 -1.96 -7.83
CA THR A 71 2.03 -0.67 -8.49
C THR A 71 2.32 -0.70 -10.00
N THR A 72 2.98 -1.76 -10.49
CA THR A 72 3.40 -1.89 -11.89
C THR A 72 2.89 -3.15 -12.58
N LEU A 73 2.66 -4.24 -11.84
CA LEU A 73 2.28 -5.54 -12.42
C LEU A 73 0.77 -5.83 -12.38
N ASP A 74 0.03 -5.15 -11.51
CA ASP A 74 -1.41 -5.40 -11.32
C ASP A 74 -2.26 -4.32 -12.00
N THR A 75 -3.46 -4.71 -12.45
CA THR A 75 -4.53 -3.77 -12.79
C THR A 75 -5.21 -3.25 -11.53
N TRP A 76 -5.33 -1.92 -11.45
CA TRP A 76 -5.98 -1.19 -10.37
C TRP A 76 -7.34 -0.69 -10.79
N LEU A 77 -8.32 -0.78 -9.88
CA LEU A 77 -9.64 -0.18 -10.07
C LEU A 77 -9.57 1.34 -9.80
N PRO A 78 -10.41 2.16 -10.45
CA PRO A 78 -10.44 3.61 -10.24
C PRO A 78 -10.59 4.00 -8.77
N GLU A 79 -11.44 3.30 -8.01
CA GLU A 79 -11.71 3.57 -6.60
C GLU A 79 -10.48 3.28 -5.73
N GLN A 80 -9.67 2.28 -6.10
CA GLN A 80 -8.41 1.98 -5.40
C GLN A 80 -7.39 3.09 -5.63
N VAL A 81 -7.27 3.60 -6.86
CA VAL A 81 -6.37 4.73 -7.16
C VAL A 81 -6.82 5.98 -6.42
N ALA A 82 -8.11 6.30 -6.47
CA ALA A 82 -8.68 7.45 -5.76
C ALA A 82 -8.44 7.35 -4.24
N PHE A 83 -8.64 6.17 -3.65
CA PHE A 83 -8.37 5.97 -2.22
C PHE A 83 -6.89 6.16 -1.87
N MET A 84 -5.96 5.65 -2.69
CA MET A 84 -4.52 5.88 -2.48
C MET A 84 -4.14 7.36 -2.62
N GLN A 85 -4.78 8.12 -3.50
CA GLN A 85 -4.56 9.57 -3.61
C GLN A 85 -5.04 10.32 -2.36
N CYS A 86 -6.14 9.88 -1.75
CA CYS A 86 -6.69 10.48 -0.54
C CYS A 86 -5.91 10.11 0.73
N MET A 87 -5.32 8.91 0.78
CA MET A 87 -4.60 8.36 1.93
C MET A 87 -3.08 8.62 1.86
N GLY A 88 -2.32 7.69 1.27
CA GLY A 88 -0.86 7.66 1.33
C GLY A 88 -0.30 7.24 2.70
N ASN A 89 1.00 6.98 2.73
CA ASN A 89 1.68 6.41 3.89
C ASN A 89 1.59 7.28 5.14
N LYS A 90 1.62 8.61 5.00
CA LYS A 90 1.50 9.51 6.15
C LYS A 90 0.17 9.28 6.87
N LYS A 91 -0.96 9.44 6.17
CA LYS A 91 -2.29 9.28 6.78
C LYS A 91 -2.57 7.85 7.20
N SER A 92 -2.09 6.88 6.43
CA SER A 92 -2.21 5.47 6.78
C SER A 92 -1.49 5.17 8.09
N ASN A 93 -0.25 5.63 8.25
CA ASN A 93 0.48 5.43 9.50
C ASN A 93 -0.11 6.26 10.65
N ASP A 94 -0.52 7.51 10.43
CA ASP A 94 -1.20 8.31 11.45
C ASP A 94 -2.46 7.61 12.00
N TYR A 95 -3.15 6.80 11.17
CA TYR A 95 -4.35 6.07 11.57
C TYR A 95 -4.04 4.70 12.20
N TRP A 96 -3.29 3.84 11.51
CA TRP A 96 -3.03 2.46 11.94
C TRP A 96 -1.94 2.36 13.02
N GLU A 97 -1.07 3.35 13.13
CA GLU A 97 -0.01 3.40 14.15
C GLU A 97 -0.38 4.34 15.32
N ALA A 98 -1.62 4.85 15.37
CA ALA A 98 -2.06 5.86 16.36
C ALA A 98 -1.88 5.40 17.82
N GLU A 99 -2.15 4.13 18.09
CA GLU A 99 -2.10 3.55 19.44
C GLU A 99 -0.77 2.82 19.72
N LEU A 100 0.20 2.89 18.80
CA LEU A 100 1.50 2.26 19.02
C LEU A 100 2.35 3.11 19.98
N PRO A 101 3.02 2.48 20.96
CA PRO A 101 4.06 3.14 21.75
C PRO A 101 5.11 3.81 20.85
N VAL A 102 5.60 4.98 21.27
CA VAL A 102 6.62 5.75 20.52
C VAL A 102 7.87 4.92 20.20
N ASP A 103 8.26 4.04 21.13
CA ASP A 103 9.44 3.18 21.01
C ASP A 103 9.09 1.73 20.61
N TYR A 104 7.99 1.53 19.88
CA TYR A 104 7.60 0.19 19.46
C TYR A 104 8.66 -0.43 18.53
N ASP A 105 9.15 -1.61 18.91
CA ASP A 105 10.18 -2.33 18.18
C ASP A 105 9.70 -2.78 16.79
N ARG A 106 10.39 -2.29 15.74
CA ARG A 106 10.16 -2.67 14.34
C ARG A 106 11.13 -3.72 13.82
N SER A 107 12.04 -4.24 14.65
CA SER A 107 13.00 -5.27 14.25
C SER A 107 12.30 -6.56 13.82
N MET A 108 11.23 -6.94 14.54
CA MET A 108 10.38 -8.08 14.23
C MET A 108 9.22 -7.66 13.33
N ILE A 109 9.51 -7.38 12.06
CA ILE A 109 8.57 -6.76 11.13
C ILE A 109 7.24 -7.51 10.97
N GLU A 110 7.24 -8.85 11.02
CA GLU A 110 6.00 -9.62 10.96
C GLU A 110 5.11 -9.38 12.18
N ARG A 111 5.71 -9.35 13.38
CA ARG A 111 4.97 -9.04 14.62
C ARG A 111 4.43 -7.61 14.59
N PHE A 112 5.23 -6.66 14.07
CA PHE A 112 4.79 -5.28 13.87
C PHE A 112 3.56 -5.19 12.95
N ILE A 113 3.62 -5.78 11.75
CA ILE A 113 2.52 -5.72 10.76
C ILE A 113 1.24 -6.39 11.27
N ARG A 114 1.34 -7.41 12.12
CA ARG A 114 0.18 -8.08 12.72
C ARG A 114 -0.45 -7.31 13.88
N ALA A 115 0.30 -6.42 14.52
CA ALA A 115 -0.15 -5.65 15.67
C ALA A 115 -0.72 -4.27 15.29
N LYS A 116 -0.21 -3.70 14.20
CA LYS A 116 -0.71 -2.49 13.52
C LYS A 116 -2.08 -2.75 12.90
#